data_AF-A0A945LMF0-F1
#
_entry.id   AF-A0A945LMF0-F1
#
_cell.length_a   1.000
_cell.length_b   1.000
_cell.length_c   1.000
_cell.angle_alpha   90.00
_cell.angle_beta   90.00
_cell.angle_gamma   90.00
#
_symmetry.space_group_name_H-M   'P 1'
#
loop_
_entity.id
_entity.type
_entity.pdbx_description
1 polymer ?
#
loop_
_entity_poly.entity_id
_entity_poly.type
_entity_poly.pdbx_seq_one_letter_code
_entity_poly.pdbx_strand_id
1 'polypeptide(L)'
;MLVKTYGSAVSGIYATTITIEVDVTAGIKFYLVGLPDNAVKESEQRIRAALQNNGYRIPGKKIIINMAPADIKKEGSSYDLPLAIGILAASGQMKSEIISDYVIMGELS
;
A
#
# COMPACT_ATOMS: atom_id res chain seq x y z
N MET A 1 -8.32 4.13 10.76
CA MET A 1 -7.53 5.37 10.88
C MET A 1 -6.93 5.59 9.51
N LEU A 2 -7.18 6.75 8.91
CA LEU A 2 -6.65 7.06 7.59
C LEU A 2 -5.16 7.36 7.70
N VAL A 3 -4.34 6.65 6.94
CA VAL A 3 -2.91 6.92 6.78
C VAL A 3 -2.61 7.24 5.33
N LYS A 4 -1.76 8.24 5.12
CA LYS A 4 -1.27 8.65 3.81
C LYS A 4 0.21 8.30 3.68
N THR A 5 0.57 7.69 2.57
CA THR A 5 1.95 7.43 2.15
C THR A 5 2.09 7.73 0.65
N TYR A 6 3.32 7.77 0.16
CA TYR A 6 3.59 8.09 -1.24
C TYR A 6 4.41 6.99 -1.91
N GLY A 7 4.07 6.70 -3.16
CA GLY A 7 4.86 5.91 -4.09
C GLY A 7 5.11 6.70 -5.37
N SER A 8 5.61 6.03 -6.41
CA SER A 8 5.81 6.64 -7.71
C SER A 8 5.47 5.67 -8.84
N ALA A 9 4.77 6.18 -9.86
CA ALA A 9 4.61 5.50 -11.13
C ALA A 9 5.65 6.05 -12.11
N VAL A 10 6.34 5.17 -12.83
CA VAL A 10 7.34 5.57 -13.82
C VAL A 10 6.76 5.35 -15.22
N SER A 11 6.88 6.35 -16.08
CA SER A 11 6.51 6.29 -17.49
C SER A 11 7.65 6.87 -18.33
N GLY A 12 8.44 5.98 -18.94
CA GLY A 12 9.67 6.36 -19.62
C GLY A 12 10.65 7.02 -18.64
N ILE A 13 10.93 8.32 -18.84
CA ILE A 13 11.82 9.12 -17.99
C ILE A 13 11.07 9.92 -16.92
N TYR A 14 9.74 9.89 -16.93
CA TYR A 14 8.91 10.66 -16.01
C TYR A 14 8.53 9.82 -14.80
N ALA A 15 8.61 10.42 -13.62
CA ALA A 15 8.15 9.84 -12.36
C ALA A 15 6.98 10.69 -11.83
N THR A 16 5.81 10.07 -11.69
CA THR A 16 4.62 10.72 -11.13
C THR A 16 4.37 10.18 -9.74
N THR A 17 4.32 11.08 -8.75
CA THR A 17 3.98 10.72 -7.38
C THR A 17 2.59 10.11 -7.30
N ILE A 18 2.50 8.93 -6.69
CA ILE A 18 1.24 8.26 -6.37
C ILE A 18 0.95 8.48 -4.90
N THR A 19 -0.20 9.07 -4.60
CA THR A 19 -0.70 9.16 -3.23
C THR A 19 -1.43 7.88 -2.89
N ILE A 20 -1.01 7.23 -1.81
CA ILE A 20 -1.58 5.98 -1.32
C ILE A 20 -2.25 6.28 0.02
N GLU A 21 -3.56 6.08 0.06
CA GLU A 21 -4.36 6.26 1.27
C GLU A 21 -4.86 4.91 1.74
N VAL A 22 -4.51 4.56 2.98
CA VAL A 22 -4.89 3.30 3.60
C VAL A 22 -5.81 3.58 4.78
N ASP A 23 -6.97 2.93 4.79
CA ASP A 23 -7.89 2.95 5.91
C ASP A 23 -8.24 1.52 6.36
N VAL A 24 -8.32 1.35 7.68
CA VAL A 24 -8.62 0.09 8.34
C VAL A 24 -9.85 0.27 9.22
N THR A 25 -10.95 -0.38 8.85
CA THR A 25 -12.28 -0.25 9.48
C THR A 25 -12.85 -1.60 9.90
N ALA A 26 -14.03 -1.60 10.55
CA ALA A 26 -14.75 -2.83 10.86
C ALA A 26 -15.14 -3.62 9.58
N GLY A 27 -15.27 -4.94 9.71
CA GLY A 27 -15.59 -5.88 8.61
C GLY A 27 -14.37 -6.71 8.18
N ILE A 28 -14.52 -7.52 7.13
CA ILE A 28 -13.43 -8.34 6.57
C ILE A 28 -13.50 -8.25 5.05
N LYS A 29 -12.56 -7.51 4.44
CA LYS A 29 -12.35 -7.45 2.99
C LYS A 29 -11.10 -6.64 2.66
N PHE A 30 -10.43 -6.96 1.57
CA PHE A 30 -9.35 -6.15 1.00
C PHE A 30 -9.86 -5.44 -0.25
N TYR A 31 -9.70 -4.12 -0.30
CA TYR A 31 -10.05 -3.29 -1.45
C TYR A 31 -8.82 -2.51 -1.89
N LEU A 32 -8.43 -2.68 -3.14
CA LEU A 32 -7.37 -1.93 -3.78
C LEU A 32 -7.93 -1.26 -5.03
N VAL A 33 -7.95 0.08 -5.04
CA VAL A 33 -8.54 0.89 -6.11
C VAL A 33 -7.57 1.98 -6.58
N GLY A 34 -7.80 2.51 -7.79
CA GLY A 34 -6.89 3.47 -8.41
C GLY A 34 -6.08 2.90 -9.57
N LEU A 35 -6.72 2.05 -10.40
CA LEU A 35 -6.15 1.43 -11.60
C LEU A 35 -4.87 0.56 -11.36
N PRO A 36 -4.90 -0.39 -10.40
CA PRO A 36 -3.82 -1.38 -10.26
C PRO A 36 -3.84 -2.40 -11.41
N ASP A 37 -2.66 -2.80 -11.88
CA ASP A 37 -2.49 -3.97 -12.73
C ASP A 37 -2.64 -5.29 -11.94
N ASN A 38 -2.38 -6.42 -12.59
CA ASN A 38 -2.49 -7.73 -11.94
C ASN A 38 -1.40 -7.94 -10.87
N ALA A 39 -0.17 -7.48 -11.13
CA ALA A 39 0.93 -7.62 -10.18
C ALA A 39 0.64 -6.87 -8.87
N VAL A 40 0.12 -5.64 -8.94
CA VAL A 40 -0.27 -4.86 -7.75
C VAL A 40 -1.51 -5.47 -7.07
N LYS A 41 -2.45 -6.08 -7.81
CA LYS A 41 -3.58 -6.81 -7.19
C LYS A 41 -3.12 -8.01 -6.38
N GLU A 42 -2.08 -8.71 -6.84
CA GLU A 42 -1.49 -9.84 -6.13
C GLU A 42 -0.68 -9.42 -4.89
N SER A 43 -0.42 -8.12 -4.71
CA SER A 43 0.28 -7.57 -3.53
C SER A 43 -0.37 -8.00 -2.22
N GLU A 44 -1.70 -8.23 -2.16
CA GLU A 44 -2.35 -8.67 -0.93
C GLU A 44 -1.70 -9.94 -0.35
N GLN A 45 -1.40 -10.93 -1.21
CA GLN A 45 -0.83 -12.20 -0.77
C GLN A 45 0.64 -12.03 -0.34
N ARG A 46 1.42 -11.26 -1.11
CA ARG A 46 2.83 -10.99 -0.79
C ARG A 46 3.00 -10.19 0.48
N ILE A 47 2.19 -9.13 0.66
CA ILE A 47 2.16 -8.34 1.89
C ILE A 47 1.78 -9.23 3.08
N ARG A 48 0.76 -10.08 2.94
CA ARG A 48 0.35 -10.99 4.01
C ARG A 48 1.49 -11.93 4.41
N ALA A 49 2.16 -12.54 3.45
CA ALA A 49 3.29 -13.45 3.71
C ALA A 49 4.46 -12.70 4.39
N ALA A 50 4.87 -11.56 3.82
CA ALA A 50 5.98 -10.78 4.33
C ALA A 50 5.73 -10.25 5.75
N LEU A 51 4.53 -9.73 6.03
CA LEU A 51 4.20 -9.25 7.37
C LEU A 51 4.22 -10.38 8.39
N GLN A 52 3.65 -11.55 8.07
CA GLN A 52 3.65 -12.71 8.97
C GLN A 52 5.06 -13.20 9.27
N ASN A 53 5.91 -13.32 8.24
CA ASN A 53 7.30 -13.78 8.39
C ASN A 53 8.17 -12.80 9.20
N ASN A 54 7.80 -11.52 9.25
CA ASN A 54 8.50 -10.49 10.02
C ASN A 54 7.86 -10.23 11.41
N GLY A 55 6.93 -11.08 11.86
CA GLY A 55 6.29 -10.96 13.18
C GLY A 55 5.20 -9.90 13.28
N TYR A 56 4.82 -9.27 12.17
CA TYR A 56 3.68 -8.37 12.09
C TYR A 56 2.38 -9.13 11.80
N ARG A 57 1.25 -8.46 11.99
CA ARG A 57 -0.07 -9.05 11.77
C ARG A 57 -0.79 -8.35 10.63
N ILE A 58 -1.44 -9.12 9.77
CA ILE A 58 -2.50 -8.55 8.93
C ILE A 58 -3.71 -8.29 9.83
N PRO A 59 -4.24 -7.06 9.87
CA PRO A 59 -5.43 -6.79 10.66
C PRO A 59 -6.60 -7.60 10.07
N GLY A 60 -7.27 -8.40 10.90
CA GLY A 60 -8.51 -9.12 10.54
C GLY A 60 -9.71 -8.20 10.38
N LYS A 61 -9.51 -7.11 9.63
CA LYS A 61 -10.39 -5.97 9.47
C LYS A 61 -10.60 -5.68 7.97
N LYS A 62 -11.51 -4.78 7.64
CA LYS A 62 -11.65 -4.28 6.28
C LYS A 62 -10.50 -3.31 6.00
N ILE A 63 -9.74 -3.57 4.95
CA ILE A 63 -8.64 -2.73 4.48
C ILE A 63 -9.06 -2.11 3.16
N ILE A 64 -9.00 -0.79 3.07
CA ILE A 64 -9.26 -0.02 1.85
C ILE A 64 -8.00 0.75 1.51
N ILE A 65 -7.50 0.54 0.30
CA ILE A 65 -6.34 1.22 -0.24
C ILE A 65 -6.77 1.95 -1.50
N ASN A 66 -6.62 3.27 -1.49
CA ASN A 66 -6.87 4.13 -2.63
C ASN A 66 -5.55 4.68 -3.16
N MET A 67 -5.35 4.59 -4.48
CA MET A 67 -4.15 5.10 -5.14
C MET A 67 -4.52 6.19 -6.17
N ALA A 68 -4.09 7.42 -5.92
CA ALA A 68 -4.31 8.56 -6.79
C ALA A 68 -2.99 9.02 -7.44
N PRO A 69 -2.99 9.56 -8.68
CA PRO A 69 -4.15 9.85 -9.55
C PRO A 69 -4.74 8.58 -10.19
N ALA A 70 -6.08 8.45 -10.29
CA ALA A 70 -6.74 7.20 -10.72
C ALA A 70 -6.67 6.93 -12.24
N ASP A 71 -6.28 7.92 -13.02
CA ASP A 71 -6.07 7.89 -14.47
C ASP A 71 -4.69 7.32 -14.86
N ILE A 72 -3.76 7.23 -13.91
CA ILE A 72 -2.44 6.65 -14.12
C ILE A 72 -2.45 5.20 -13.66
N LYS A 73 -1.98 4.30 -14.52
CA LYS A 73 -1.88 2.86 -14.23
C LYS A 73 -0.71 2.60 -13.26
N LYS A 74 -0.96 1.79 -12.23
CA LYS A 74 0.08 1.35 -11.27
C LYS A 74 0.48 -0.06 -11.66
N GLU A 75 1.71 -0.19 -12.12
CA GLU A 75 2.24 -1.45 -12.64
C GLU A 75 3.41 -1.96 -11.79
N GLY A 76 3.53 -3.28 -11.70
CA GLY A 76 4.64 -3.97 -11.04
C GLY A 76 4.48 -4.16 -9.53
N SER A 77 5.38 -4.95 -8.94
CA SER A 77 5.38 -5.34 -7.53
C SER A 77 5.98 -4.29 -6.59
N SER A 78 6.56 -3.20 -7.10
CA SER A 78 7.26 -2.20 -6.28
C SER A 78 6.33 -1.42 -5.32
N TYR A 79 5.02 -1.61 -5.42
CA TYR A 79 4.04 -1.07 -4.49
C TYR A 79 3.86 -1.93 -3.22
N ASP A 80 4.42 -3.13 -3.15
CA ASP A 80 4.21 -4.01 -1.99
C ASP A 80 4.62 -3.34 -0.66
N LEU A 81 5.82 -2.75 -0.63
CA LEU A 81 6.35 -2.08 0.56
C LEU A 81 5.51 -0.87 1.01
N PRO A 82 5.20 0.15 0.16
CA PRO A 82 4.39 1.28 0.60
C PRO A 82 2.98 0.85 1.07
N LEU A 83 2.38 -0.15 0.42
CA LEU A 83 1.09 -0.69 0.84
C LEU A 83 1.17 -1.38 2.21
N ALA A 84 2.19 -2.20 2.44
CA ALA A 84 2.41 -2.86 3.74
C ALA A 84 2.62 -1.85 4.87
N ILE A 85 3.46 -0.83 4.63
CA ILE A 85 3.73 0.25 5.59
C ILE A 85 2.44 1.01 5.92
N GLY A 86 1.62 1.34 4.92
CA GLY A 86 0.33 1.97 5.13
C GLY A 86 -0.62 1.11 5.98
N ILE A 87 -0.65 -0.21 5.76
CA ILE A 87 -1.47 -1.14 6.57
C ILE A 87 -0.99 -1.20 8.02
N LEU A 88 0.32 -1.30 8.26
CA LEU A 88 0.90 -1.34 9.60
C LEU A 88 0.57 -0.06 10.38
N ALA A 89 0.75 1.09 9.74
CA ALA A 89 0.44 2.38 10.32
C ALA A 89 -1.06 2.55 10.59
N ALA A 90 -1.93 2.24 9.62
CA ALA A 90 -3.38 2.38 9.76
C ALA A 90 -3.99 1.40 10.79
N SER A 91 -3.31 0.29 11.06
CA SER A 91 -3.66 -0.67 12.10
C SER A 91 -3.04 -0.37 13.48
N GLY A 92 -2.23 0.68 13.60
CA GLY A 92 -1.59 1.07 14.86
C GLY A 92 -0.39 0.21 15.27
N GLN A 93 0.14 -0.61 14.35
CA GLN A 93 1.34 -1.43 14.58
C GLN A 93 2.65 -0.64 14.38
N MET A 94 2.58 0.56 13.80
CA MET A 94 3.72 1.45 13.59
C MET A 94 3.28 2.91 13.71
N LYS A 95 4.19 3.79 14.12
CA LYS A 95 3.94 5.24 14.14
C LYS A 95 3.83 5.78 12.72
N SER A 96 2.81 6.60 12.46
CA SER A 96 2.53 7.18 11.14
C SER A 96 3.11 8.57 10.91
N GLU A 97 3.72 9.18 11.93
CA GLU A 97 4.10 10.61 11.98
C GLU A 97 4.97 11.06 10.80
N ILE A 98 5.91 10.22 10.36
CA ILE A 98 6.90 10.59 9.32
C ILE A 98 6.62 9.94 7.97
N ILE A 99 5.62 9.06 7.86
CA ILE A 99 5.43 8.23 6.65
C ILE A 99 5.09 9.11 5.44
N SER A 100 4.37 10.22 5.66
CA SER A 100 4.04 11.19 4.63
C SER A 100 5.24 12.01 4.13
N ASP A 101 6.40 11.93 4.78
CA ASP A 101 7.57 12.72 4.39
C ASP A 101 8.44 11.98 3.35
N TYR A 102 8.10 10.73 3.02
CA TYR A 102 8.88 9.87 2.14
C TYR A 102 8.08 9.38 0.95
N VAL A 103 8.78 9.19 -0.16
CA VAL A 103 8.35 8.30 -1.24
C VAL A 103 8.94 6.93 -0.98
N ILE A 104 8.08 5.92 -0.90
CA ILE A 104 8.43 4.55 -0.52
C ILE A 104 8.12 3.64 -1.71
N MET A 105 9.10 2.84 -2.11
CA MET A 105 8.98 1.84 -3.16
C MET A 105 9.78 0.60 -2.76
N GLY A 106 9.26 -0.59 -3.06
CA GLY A 106 9.94 -1.85 -2.79
C GLY A 106 9.02 -3.05 -2.96
N GLU A 107 9.60 -4.17 -3.40
CA GLU A 107 8.92 -5.46 -3.50
C GLU A 107 9.02 -6.22 -2.16
N LEU A 108 8.04 -7.07 -1.86
CA LEU A 108 8.05 -7.92 -0.68
C LEU A 108 8.01 -9.40 -1.08
N SER A 109 8.74 -10.23 -0.33
CA SER A 109 8.87 -11.68 -0.53
C SER A 109 8.83 -12.43 0.78
#